data_AF-A0A964Q0Z3-F1
#
_entry.id   AF-A0A964Q0Z3-F1
#
_cell.length_a   1.000
_cell.length_b   1.000
_cell.length_c   1.000
_cell.angle_alpha   90.00
_cell.angle_beta   90.00
_cell.angle_gamma   90.00
#
_symmetry.space_group_name_H-M   'P 1'
#
loop_
_entity.id
_entity.type
_entity.pdbx_description
1 polymer ?
#
loop_
_entity_poly.entity_id
_entity_poly.type
_entity_poly.pdbx_seq_one_letter_code
_entity_poly.pdbx_strand_id
1 'polypeptide(L)'
;MAKGQWNLALAAVAFLSWIGYLAFLVSQITRGPDGKSLTVSRPQILVSSLDVVGTHQGGGKFLVTAVLYSAYGAKTPRAGDSLEIGLLENLQGFHPGPADWLIPMQSLNQGESFEVVPIPPSPGYPSGGGKTGPFRIYPALPGILRQYRAIAKD
;
A
#
# COMPACT_ATOMS: atom_id res chain seq x y z
N MET A 1 49.14 -8.12 -23.46
CA MET A 1 48.37 -8.32 -22.21
C MET A 1 48.25 -9.82 -21.98
N ALA A 2 48.69 -10.33 -20.83
CA ALA A 2 48.58 -11.77 -20.54
C ALA A 2 47.09 -12.14 -20.41
N LYS A 3 46.68 -13.32 -20.90
CA LYS A 3 45.28 -13.80 -20.89
C LYS A 3 44.61 -13.66 -19.50
N GLY A 4 45.39 -13.80 -18.42
CA GLY A 4 44.94 -13.59 -17.04
C GLY A 4 44.53 -12.14 -16.71
N GLN A 5 45.24 -11.14 -17.24
CA GLN A 5 44.93 -9.73 -17.01
C GLN A 5 43.61 -9.33 -17.71
N TRP A 6 43.35 -9.89 -18.89
CA TRP A 6 42.10 -9.68 -19.62
C TRP A 6 40.90 -10.29 -18.89
N ASN A 7 41.02 -11.53 -18.42
CA ASN A 7 39.97 -12.19 -17.64
C ASN A 7 39.66 -11.44 -16.34
N LEU A 8 40.70 -10.91 -15.66
CA LEU A 8 40.52 -10.11 -14.45
C LEU A 8 39.79 -8.79 -14.75
N ALA A 9 40.15 -8.09 -15.83
CA ALA A 9 39.48 -6.86 -16.23
C ALA A 9 38.00 -7.11 -16.55
N LEU A 10 37.68 -8.17 -17.29
CA LEU A 10 36.29 -8.54 -17.58
C LEU A 10 35.51 -8.87 -16.30
N ALA A 11 36.11 -9.64 -15.38
CA ALA A 11 35.47 -9.96 -14.11
C ALA A 11 35.21 -8.70 -13.27
N ALA A 12 36.16 -7.76 -13.24
CA ALA A 12 36.01 -6.49 -12.52
C ALA A 12 34.87 -5.63 -13.11
N VAL A 13 34.78 -5.52 -14.44
CA VAL A 13 33.69 -4.78 -15.08
C VAL A 13 32.35 -5.45 -14.80
N ALA A 14 32.24 -6.77 -14.99
CA ALA A 14 31.00 -7.50 -14.71
C ALA A 14 30.56 -7.34 -13.24
N PHE A 15 31.50 -7.38 -12.31
CA PHE A 15 31.23 -7.17 -10.89
C PHE A 15 30.74 -5.75 -10.61
N LEU A 16 31.41 -4.72 -11.14
CA LEU A 16 30.99 -3.33 -10.96
C LEU A 16 29.62 -3.05 -11.61
N SER A 17 29.35 -3.61 -12.79
CA SER A 17 28.04 -3.54 -13.43
C SER A 17 26.96 -4.18 -12.57
N TRP A 18 27.25 -5.32 -11.94
CA TRP A 18 26.32 -5.98 -11.03
C TRP A 18 26.07 -5.15 -9.76
N ILE A 19 27.10 -4.56 -9.15
CA ILE A 19 26.94 -3.65 -8.01
C ILE A 19 26.12 -2.41 -8.40
N GLY A 20 26.39 -1.84 -9.57
CA GLY A 20 25.61 -0.71 -10.11
C GLY A 20 24.15 -1.09 -10.33
N TYR A 21 23.87 -2.29 -10.82
CA TYR A 21 22.52 -2.81 -10.96
C TYR A 21 21.82 -2.98 -9.61
N LEU A 22 22.50 -3.49 -8.57
CA LEU A 22 21.93 -3.57 -7.22
C LEU A 22 21.60 -2.18 -6.65
N ALA A 23 22.49 -1.20 -6.84
CA ALA A 23 22.24 0.18 -6.42
C ALA A 23 21.03 0.79 -7.16
N PHE A 24 20.90 0.50 -8.45
CA PHE A 24 19.72 0.87 -9.23
C PHE A 24 18.44 0.21 -8.68
N LEU A 25 18.45 -1.08 -8.34
CA LEU A 25 17.28 -1.75 -7.75
C LEU A 25 16.88 -1.11 -6.41
N VAL A 26 17.84 -0.77 -5.56
CA VAL A 26 17.58 -0.10 -4.27
C VAL A 26 17.00 1.30 -4.47
N SER A 27 17.39 2.01 -5.53
CA SER A 27 16.84 3.36 -5.82
C SER A 27 15.38 3.32 -6.30
N GLN A 28 14.91 2.19 -6.82
CA GLN A 28 13.52 2.01 -7.25
C GLN A 28 12.56 1.63 -6.11
N ILE A 29 13.08 1.33 -4.91
CA ILE A 29 12.25 0.97 -3.74
C ILE A 29 11.40 2.17 -3.32
N THR A 30 10.09 1.96 -3.22
CA THR A 30 9.19 2.98 -2.67
C THR A 30 9.45 3.12 -1.18
N ARG A 31 9.83 4.33 -0.75
CA ARG A 31 10.05 4.66 0.65
C ARG A 31 8.88 5.48 1.19
N GLY A 32 8.48 5.19 2.42
CA GLY A 32 7.48 5.95 3.15
C GLY A 32 8.02 7.29 3.65
N PRO A 33 7.17 8.10 4.31
CA PRO A 33 7.58 9.37 4.93
C PRO A 33 8.68 9.21 6.00
N ASP A 34 8.77 8.04 6.61
CA ASP A 34 9.77 7.65 7.60
C ASP A 34 11.08 7.13 6.98
N GLY A 35 11.21 7.16 5.65
CA GLY A 35 12.38 6.68 4.90
C GLY A 35 12.47 5.16 4.80
N LYS A 36 11.54 4.40 5.39
CA LYS A 36 11.54 2.94 5.35
C LYS A 36 10.89 2.43 4.07
N SER A 37 11.27 1.23 3.64
CA SER A 37 10.61 0.55 2.52
C SER A 37 9.13 0.36 2.83
N LEU A 38 8.26 0.76 1.90
CA LEU A 38 6.83 0.69 2.05
C LEU A 38 6.22 -0.13 0.90
N THR A 39 5.52 -1.20 1.29
CA THR A 39 4.87 -2.13 0.38
C THR A 39 3.39 -2.27 0.73
N VAL A 40 2.53 -2.28 -0.29
CA VAL A 40 1.10 -2.49 -0.13
C VAL A 40 0.80 -3.96 0.14
N SER A 41 -0.04 -4.25 1.13
CA SER A 41 -0.51 -5.62 1.40
C SER A 41 -1.47 -6.08 0.30
N ARG A 42 -1.00 -6.97 -0.59
CA ARG A 42 -1.85 -7.53 -1.66
C ARG A 42 -3.11 -8.24 -1.12
N PRO A 43 -3.02 -9.09 -0.07
CA PRO A 43 -4.21 -9.76 0.46
C PRO A 43 -5.28 -8.76 0.95
N GLN A 44 -4.86 -7.69 1.63
CA GLN A 44 -5.78 -6.66 2.14
C GLN A 44 -6.48 -5.91 1.01
N ILE A 45 -5.74 -5.56 -0.06
CA ILE A 45 -6.34 -4.94 -1.25
C ILE A 45 -7.32 -5.92 -1.90
N LEU A 46 -6.94 -7.18 -2.12
CA LEU A 46 -7.80 -8.14 -2.82
C LEU A 46 -9.14 -8.39 -2.11
N VAL A 47 -9.18 -8.31 -0.78
CA VAL A 47 -10.43 -8.50 -0.02
C VAL A 47 -11.23 -7.21 0.20
N SER A 48 -10.70 -6.03 -0.16
CA SER A 48 -11.44 -4.78 -0.01
C SER A 48 -12.46 -4.58 -1.13
N SER A 49 -13.65 -4.16 -0.73
CA SER A 49 -14.77 -3.91 -1.65
C SER A 49 -14.84 -2.45 -2.11
N LEU A 50 -14.06 -1.56 -1.49
CA LEU A 50 -13.91 -0.16 -1.85
C LEU A 50 -12.47 0.27 -1.59
N ASP A 51 -11.80 0.89 -2.55
CA ASP A 51 -10.50 1.53 -2.34
C ASP A 51 -10.58 2.99 -2.72
N VAL A 52 -10.23 3.86 -1.78
CA VAL A 52 -10.27 5.30 -1.97
C VAL A 52 -8.93 5.93 -1.63
N VAL A 53 -8.64 7.05 -2.28
CA VAL A 53 -7.63 8.00 -1.86
C VAL A 53 -8.37 9.13 -1.15
N GLY A 54 -7.98 9.44 0.09
CA GLY A 54 -8.58 10.54 0.83
C GLY A 54 -7.60 11.30 1.72
N THR A 55 -7.88 12.58 1.92
CA THR A 55 -7.09 13.47 2.78
C THR A 55 -7.69 13.48 4.19
N HIS A 56 -6.87 13.31 5.21
CA HIS A 56 -7.33 13.35 6.60
C HIS A 56 -7.72 14.79 7.01
N GLN A 57 -8.96 14.99 7.46
CA GLN A 57 -9.48 16.31 7.88
C GLN A 57 -9.50 16.52 9.40
N GLY A 58 -9.03 15.53 10.17
CA GLY A 58 -9.11 15.55 11.63
C GLY A 58 -10.33 14.79 12.14
N GLY A 59 -10.18 14.15 13.31
CA GLY A 59 -11.24 13.44 14.02
C GLY A 59 -11.97 12.41 13.16
N GLY A 60 -11.36 11.24 12.92
CA GLY A 60 -11.97 10.10 12.20
C GLY A 60 -12.25 10.33 10.71
N LYS A 61 -12.27 11.58 10.26
CA LYS A 61 -12.82 11.97 8.96
C LYS A 61 -11.75 12.10 7.88
N PHE A 62 -12.08 11.56 6.72
CA PHE A 62 -11.30 11.62 5.50
C PHE A 62 -12.16 12.19 4.38
N LEU A 63 -11.64 13.20 3.69
CA LEU A 63 -12.24 13.70 2.46
C LEU A 63 -11.81 12.80 1.31
N VAL A 64 -12.75 12.24 0.56
CA VAL A 64 -12.45 11.42 -0.61
C VAL A 64 -11.93 12.31 -1.73
N THR A 65 -10.68 12.10 -2.12
CA THR A 65 -10.04 12.79 -3.25
C THR A 65 -10.29 12.02 -4.55
N ALA A 66 -10.18 10.69 -4.50
CA ALA A 66 -10.42 9.83 -5.65
C ALA A 66 -10.89 8.44 -5.22
N VAL A 67 -11.70 7.79 -6.04
CA VAL A 67 -12.05 6.37 -5.88
C VAL A 67 -11.25 5.56 -6.89
N LEU A 68 -10.52 4.56 -6.40
CA LEU A 68 -9.68 3.70 -7.24
C LEU A 68 -10.43 2.42 -7.64
N TYR A 69 -11.23 1.87 -6.73
CA TYR A 69 -12.03 0.67 -6.96
C TYR A 69 -13.29 0.70 -6.12
N SER A 70 -14.39 0.17 -6.64
CA SER A 70 -15.62 -0.03 -5.88
C SER A 70 -16.46 -1.17 -6.44
N ALA A 71 -16.85 -2.09 -5.58
CA ALA A 71 -17.81 -3.15 -5.87
C ALA A 71 -19.28 -2.70 -5.72
N TYR A 72 -19.52 -1.46 -5.27
CA TYR A 72 -20.84 -0.99 -4.81
C TYR A 72 -21.64 -0.18 -5.84
N GLY A 73 -21.12 0.00 -7.07
CA GLY A 73 -21.83 0.66 -8.17
C GLY A 73 -22.40 2.04 -7.79
N ALA A 74 -23.72 2.19 -7.80
CA ALA A 74 -24.40 3.45 -7.46
C ALA A 74 -24.23 3.93 -6.00
N LYS A 75 -23.85 3.03 -5.08
CA LYS A 75 -23.59 3.36 -3.66
C LYS A 75 -22.12 3.71 -3.40
N THR A 76 -21.33 3.90 -4.44
CA THR A 76 -19.92 4.28 -4.33
C THR A 76 -19.80 5.73 -3.86
N PRO A 77 -19.01 6.03 -2.81
CA PRO A 77 -18.69 7.40 -2.43
C PRO A 77 -18.11 8.19 -3.60
N ARG A 78 -18.43 9.46 -3.73
CA ARG A 78 -17.88 10.33 -4.78
C ARG A 78 -16.66 11.09 -4.26
N ALA A 79 -15.84 11.55 -5.19
CA ALA A 79 -14.82 12.54 -4.86
C ALA A 79 -15.51 13.79 -4.28
N GLY A 80 -15.02 14.27 -3.14
CA GLY A 80 -15.62 15.34 -2.35
C GLY A 80 -16.45 14.87 -1.15
N ASP A 81 -16.81 13.58 -1.07
CA ASP A 81 -17.57 13.05 0.06
C ASP A 81 -16.67 12.90 1.31
N SER A 82 -17.25 13.08 2.49
CA SER A 82 -16.57 12.82 3.77
C SER A 82 -16.86 11.40 4.23
N LEU A 83 -15.82 10.61 4.44
CA LEU A 83 -15.89 9.28 5.04
C LEU A 83 -15.40 9.33 6.48
N GLU A 84 -16.13 8.68 7.36
CA GLU A 84 -15.73 8.50 8.75
C GLU A 84 -15.14 7.10 8.93
N ILE A 85 -13.90 7.04 9.38
CA ILE A 85 -13.18 5.81 9.66
C ILE A 85 -13.17 5.59 11.16
N GLY A 86 -13.80 4.50 11.60
CA GLY A 86 -13.71 4.04 12.98
C GLY A 86 -12.30 3.55 13.34
N LEU A 87 -11.96 3.61 14.63
CA LEU A 87 -10.74 3.01 15.22
C LEU A 87 -9.41 3.51 14.62
N LEU A 88 -9.26 4.83 14.49
CA LEU A 88 -7.98 5.44 14.09
C LEU A 88 -6.78 4.99 14.93
N GLU A 89 -7.01 4.75 16.22
CA GLU A 89 -6.02 4.25 17.18
C GLU A 89 -5.48 2.86 16.85
N ASN A 90 -6.22 2.07 16.06
CA ASN A 90 -5.82 0.74 15.63
C ASN A 90 -5.16 0.72 14.25
N LEU A 91 -5.02 1.89 13.59
CA LEU A 91 -4.39 2.01 12.28
C LEU A 91 -2.86 1.99 12.40
N GLN A 92 -2.24 0.94 11.88
CA GLN A 92 -0.79 0.81 11.89
C GLN A 92 -0.14 1.68 10.81
N GLY A 93 0.80 2.55 11.20
CA GLY A 93 1.56 3.40 10.28
C GLY A 93 0.83 4.67 9.82
N PHE A 94 -0.38 4.91 10.33
CA PHE A 94 -1.08 6.18 10.13
C PHE A 94 -0.40 7.30 10.92
N HIS A 95 -0.23 8.45 10.29
CA HIS A 95 0.25 9.67 10.91
C HIS A 95 -0.71 10.81 10.55
N PRO A 96 -1.30 11.51 11.53
CA PRO A 96 -2.18 12.63 11.25
C PRO A 96 -1.46 13.71 10.45
N GLY A 97 -2.08 14.17 9.36
CA GLY A 97 -1.55 15.27 8.56
C GLY A 97 -2.32 15.46 7.26
N PRO A 98 -2.09 16.57 6.52
CA PRO A 98 -2.80 16.89 5.28
C PRO A 98 -2.34 16.04 4.08
N ALA A 99 -1.88 14.81 4.33
CA ALA A 99 -1.45 13.89 3.29
C ALA A 99 -2.64 13.08 2.76
N ASP A 100 -2.55 12.69 1.50
CA ASP A 100 -3.47 11.74 0.88
C ASP A 100 -3.11 10.32 1.30
N TRP A 101 -4.13 9.53 1.61
CA TRP A 101 -4.02 8.14 2.05
C TRP A 101 -4.84 7.24 1.14
N LEU A 102 -4.22 6.15 0.68
CA LEU A 102 -4.89 4.98 0.13
C LEU A 102 -5.51 4.18 1.28
N ILE A 103 -6.82 4.04 1.24
CA ILE A 103 -7.64 3.46 2.30
C ILE A 103 -8.43 2.29 1.69
N PRO A 104 -8.02 1.03 1.94
CA PRO A 104 -8.79 -0.13 1.56
C PRO A 104 -9.92 -0.36 2.57
N MET A 105 -11.15 -0.39 2.08
CA MET A 105 -12.36 -0.43 2.87
C MET A 105 -13.30 -1.58 2.49
N GLN A 106 -14.10 -2.01 3.46
CA GLN A 106 -15.25 -2.87 3.27
C GLN A 106 -16.48 -2.20 3.86
N SER A 107 -17.65 -2.55 3.35
CA SER A 107 -18.88 -2.08 3.96
C SER A 107 -19.34 -3.00 5.08
N LEU A 108 -19.75 -2.40 6.20
CA LEU A 108 -20.45 -3.08 7.29
C LEU A 108 -21.94 -3.32 6.96
N ASN A 109 -22.61 -2.32 6.38
CA ASN A 109 -24.06 -2.29 6.16
C ASN A 109 -24.41 -2.08 4.68
N GLN A 110 -23.99 -2.99 3.78
CA GLN A 110 -24.37 -2.96 2.35
C GLN A 110 -24.24 -1.59 1.64
N GLY A 111 -23.17 -0.87 1.95
CA GLY A 111 -22.80 0.44 1.39
C GLY A 111 -23.17 1.65 2.23
N GLU A 112 -23.80 1.49 3.40
CA GLU A 112 -24.18 2.63 4.26
C GLU A 112 -23.02 3.13 5.14
N SER A 113 -22.21 2.20 5.64
CA SER A 113 -21.04 2.50 6.45
C SER A 113 -19.85 1.68 5.96
N PHE A 114 -18.66 2.26 6.10
CA PHE A 114 -17.41 1.69 5.63
C PHE A 114 -16.39 1.63 6.76
N GLU A 115 -15.61 0.56 6.80
CA GLU A 115 -14.48 0.40 7.72
C GLU A 115 -13.24 -0.05 6.95
N VAL A 116 -12.07 0.20 7.53
CA VAL A 116 -10.81 -0.27 6.95
C VAL A 116 -10.77 -1.79 7.02
N VAL A 117 -10.36 -2.45 5.94
CA VAL A 117 -10.24 -3.90 5.93
C VAL A 117 -8.97 -4.31 6.68
N PRO A 118 -9.03 -5.24 7.65
CA PRO A 118 -7.81 -5.74 8.27
C PRO A 118 -7.03 -6.62 7.30
N ILE A 119 -5.72 -6.79 7.54
CA ILE A 119 -4.94 -7.75 6.75
C ILE A 119 -5.45 -9.16 7.06
N PRO A 120 -5.90 -9.95 6.05
CA PRO A 120 -6.40 -11.30 6.30
C PRO A 120 -5.27 -12.22 6.75
N PRO A 121 -5.59 -13.28 7.52
CA PRO A 121 -4.60 -14.28 7.92
C PRO A 121 -4.04 -15.01 6.69
N SER A 122 -2.77 -15.39 6.77
CA SER A 122 -2.15 -16.21 5.73
C SER A 122 -2.68 -17.64 5.80
N PRO A 123 -3.11 -18.25 4.67
CA PRO A 123 -3.53 -19.65 4.65
C PRO A 123 -2.44 -20.56 5.23
N GLY A 124 -2.80 -21.47 6.13
CA GLY A 124 -1.86 -22.40 6.78
C GLY A 124 -1.03 -21.81 7.93
N TYR A 125 -1.14 -20.50 8.19
CA TYR A 125 -0.51 -19.84 9.33
C TYR A 125 -1.61 -19.24 10.21
N PRO A 126 -2.16 -20.01 11.16
CA PRO A 126 -3.14 -19.47 12.08
C PRO A 126 -2.48 -18.32 12.85
N SER A 127 -2.99 -17.11 12.67
CA SER A 127 -2.67 -15.99 13.55
C SER A 127 -2.87 -16.47 14.98
N GLY A 128 -1.89 -16.29 15.87
CA GLY A 128 -2.03 -16.71 17.27
C GLY A 128 -3.35 -16.20 17.86
N GLY A 129 -4.32 -17.10 18.04
CA GLY A 129 -5.69 -16.79 18.52
C GLY A 129 -6.78 -16.54 17.48
N GLY A 130 -6.59 -16.85 16.19
CA GLY A 130 -7.62 -16.70 15.15
C GLY A 130 -7.97 -15.25 14.79
N LYS A 131 -7.11 -14.30 15.18
CA LYS A 131 -7.35 -12.86 14.99
C LYS A 131 -6.90 -12.39 13.61
N THR A 132 -7.71 -11.51 13.02
CA THR A 132 -7.37 -10.73 11.83
C THR A 132 -6.11 -9.88 12.07
N GLY A 133 -5.33 -9.65 11.01
CA GLY A 133 -4.13 -8.82 11.08
C GLY A 133 -4.45 -7.34 11.32
N PRO A 134 -3.43 -6.48 11.47
CA PRO A 134 -3.64 -5.07 11.79
C PRO A 134 -4.41 -4.36 10.67
N PHE A 135 -5.15 -3.32 11.05
CA PHE A 135 -5.75 -2.38 10.11
C PHE A 135 -4.66 -1.46 9.57
N ARG A 136 -4.50 -1.42 8.25
CA ARG A 136 -3.43 -0.64 7.62
C ARG A 136 -3.97 0.25 6.50
N ILE A 137 -3.57 1.50 6.52
CA ILE A 137 -3.74 2.44 5.40
C ILE A 137 -2.36 2.86 4.91
N TYR A 138 -2.27 3.33 3.67
CA TYR A 138 -0.99 3.64 3.03
C TYR A 138 -0.98 5.10 2.58
N PRO A 139 0.11 5.85 2.75
CA PRO A 139 0.23 7.15 2.12
C PRO A 139 0.13 6.99 0.60
N ALA A 140 -0.67 7.83 -0.06
CA ALA A 140 -0.96 7.76 -1.50
C ALA A 140 0.21 8.28 -2.38
N LEU A 141 1.43 7.85 -2.05
CA LEU A 141 2.64 8.17 -2.79
C LEU A 141 2.60 7.55 -4.19
N PRO A 142 3.23 8.17 -5.21
CA PRO A 142 3.23 7.63 -6.57
C PRO A 142 3.72 6.18 -6.68
N GLY A 143 4.70 5.79 -5.86
CA GLY A 143 5.20 4.41 -5.80
C GLY A 143 4.17 3.42 -5.23
N ILE A 144 3.39 3.84 -4.23
CA ILE A 144 2.32 3.05 -3.62
C ILE A 144 1.15 2.88 -4.59
N LEU A 145 0.73 3.96 -5.24
CA LEU A 145 -0.31 3.90 -6.26
C LEU A 145 0.10 3.04 -7.45
N ARG A 146 1.39 3.04 -7.82
CA ARG A 146 1.92 2.13 -8.84
C ARG A 146 1.86 0.67 -8.39
N GLN A 147 2.26 0.37 -7.15
CA GLN A 147 2.13 -0.99 -6.60
C GLN A 147 0.67 -1.44 -6.56
N TYR A 148 -0.23 -0.56 -6.14
CA TYR A 148 -1.68 -0.81 -6.11
C TYR A 148 -2.21 -1.18 -7.51
N ARG A 149 -1.89 -0.38 -8.54
CA ARG A 149 -2.32 -0.64 -9.92
C ARG A 149 -1.80 -1.97 -10.51
N ALA A 150 -0.70 -2.50 -9.96
CA ALA A 150 -0.17 -3.80 -10.35
C ALA A 150 -0.91 -4.99 -9.69
N ILE A 151 -1.84 -4.71 -8.77
CA ILE A 151 -2.75 -5.71 -8.19
C ILE A 151 -3.99 -5.73 -9.08
N ALA A 152 -4.19 -6.84 -9.80
CA ALA A 152 -5.43 -7.06 -10.51
C ALA A 152 -6.58 -7.20 -9.51
N LYS A 153 -7.60 -6.35 -9.66
CA LYS A 153 -8.89 -6.49 -9.03
C LYS A 153 -9.91 -6.77 -10.13
N ASP A 154 -10.70 -7.80 -9.91
CA ASP A 154 -11.75 -8.26 -10.81
C ASP A 154 -13.12 -7.77 -10.32
#